data_AF-A0A2D6FKV7-F1
#
_entry.id   AF-A0A2D6FKV7-F1
#
_cell.length_a   1.000
_cell.length_b   1.000
_cell.length_c   1.000
_cell.angle_alpha   90.00
_cell.angle_beta   90.00
_cell.angle_gamma   90.00
#
_symmetry.space_group_name_H-M   'P 1'
#
loop_
_entity.id
_entity.type
_entity.pdbx_description
1 polymer ?
#
loop_
_entity_poly.entity_id
_entity_poly.type
_entity_poly.pdbx_seq_one_letter_code
_entity_poly.pdbx_strand_id
1 'polypeptide(L)'
;MDIANTLKREVYRNLHFKPASEHFDRVYSVRKDGLVEGHALMIILDGTTKKPVKFAVGPKGQQRVRDEKRKNVHAVIRGHIVNAVWYNADMDASELGHAKDACEYFKAQHMDAREGYKWMEVKYDPYKYDTFVSRDTDPFRSIEDVYEPILTARKVIIGKTCWAQIPVAHEVN
;
A
#
# COMPACT_ATOMS: atom_id res chain seq x y z
N MET A 1 15.28 -0.70 -23.19
CA MET A 1 15.07 -0.86 -21.74
C MET A 1 13.59 -1.16 -21.52
N ASP A 2 13.22 -2.24 -20.84
CA ASP A 2 11.80 -2.57 -20.57
C ASP A 2 11.21 -1.56 -19.58
N ILE A 3 10.26 -0.73 -20.03
CA ILE A 3 9.58 0.29 -19.22
C ILE A 3 8.99 -0.33 -17.94
N ALA A 4 8.49 -1.57 -18.02
CA ALA A 4 7.94 -2.25 -16.86
C ALA A 4 9.02 -2.48 -15.79
N ASN A 5 10.24 -2.87 -16.16
CA ASN A 5 11.32 -3.00 -15.19
C ASN A 5 11.77 -1.61 -14.68
N THR A 6 11.74 -0.59 -15.52
CA THR A 6 12.10 0.78 -15.12
C THR A 6 11.15 1.35 -14.07
N LEU A 7 9.86 1.04 -14.11
CA LEU A 7 8.84 1.55 -13.19
C LEU A 7 8.57 0.63 -11.98
N LYS A 8 9.08 -0.59 -11.98
CA LYS A 8 8.85 -1.54 -10.90
C LYS A 8 9.45 -1.05 -9.58
N ARG A 9 8.64 -0.91 -8.54
CA ARG A 9 9.07 -0.52 -7.19
C ARG A 9 8.55 -1.47 -6.13
N GLU A 10 9.31 -1.52 -5.04
CA GLU A 10 8.94 -2.18 -3.80
C GLU A 10 8.69 -1.10 -2.74
N VAL A 11 7.52 -1.12 -2.11
CA VAL A 11 7.12 -0.12 -1.12
C VAL A 11 6.82 -0.80 0.21
N TYR A 12 7.35 -0.25 1.29
CA TYR A 12 7.09 -0.73 2.65
C TYR A 12 7.04 0.44 3.64
N ARG A 13 6.34 0.26 4.75
CA ARG A 13 6.25 1.27 5.82
C ARG A 13 7.63 1.46 6.45
N ASN A 14 8.09 2.71 6.53
CA ASN A 14 9.25 3.04 7.33
C ASN A 14 8.83 3.20 8.80
N LEU A 15 9.54 2.51 9.69
CA LEU A 15 9.24 2.51 11.13
C LEU A 15 10.22 3.37 11.95
N HIS A 16 11.33 3.77 11.34
CA HIS A 16 12.36 4.61 11.97
C HIS A 16 12.16 6.09 11.69
N PHE A 17 11.39 6.41 10.64
CA PHE A 17 11.21 7.76 10.17
C PHE A 17 9.72 8.13 10.20
N LYS A 18 9.40 9.27 10.81
CA LYS A 18 8.04 9.84 10.85
C LYS A 18 8.10 11.33 10.55
N PRO A 19 7.16 11.88 9.76
CA PRO A 19 7.06 13.32 9.55
C PRO A 19 6.75 14.02 10.87
N ALA A 20 7.32 15.20 11.08
CA ALA A 20 6.90 16.10 12.16
C ALA A 20 5.64 16.85 11.72
N SER A 21 4.52 16.14 11.58
CA SER A 21 3.27 16.67 11.05
C SER A 21 2.06 16.11 11.78
N GLU A 22 1.02 16.92 11.96
CA GLU A 22 -0.31 16.42 12.37
C GLU A 22 -1.05 15.69 11.25
N HIS A 23 -0.68 15.93 9.98
CA HIS A 23 -1.33 15.34 8.82
C HIS A 23 -0.81 13.93 8.49
N PHE A 24 0.44 13.64 8.85
CA PHE A 24 1.12 12.39 8.50
C PHE A 24 1.77 11.74 9.72
N ASP A 25 1.39 10.49 10.00
CA ASP A 25 1.92 9.69 11.10
C ASP A 25 2.94 8.62 10.63
N ARG A 26 3.24 8.59 9.33
CA ARG A 26 4.09 7.58 8.69
C ARG A 26 4.66 8.09 7.38
N VAL A 27 5.80 7.50 6.98
CA VAL A 27 6.29 7.54 5.60
C VAL A 27 6.51 6.12 5.09
N TYR A 28 6.64 6.01 3.78
CA TYR A 28 6.93 4.77 3.09
C TYR A 28 8.29 4.86 2.42
N SER A 29 9.12 3.82 2.59
CA SER A 29 10.35 3.67 1.83
C SER A 29 10.01 3.07 0.47
N VAL A 30 10.51 3.72 -0.59
CA VAL A 30 10.39 3.26 -1.98
C VAL A 30 11.73 2.69 -2.39
N ARG A 31 11.75 1.46 -2.88
CA ARG A 31 12.95 0.71 -3.24
C ARG A 31 12.92 0.25 -4.69
N LYS A 32 14.07 0.34 -5.35
CA LYS A 32 14.33 -0.22 -6.67
C LYS A 32 15.61 -1.04 -6.61
N ASP A 33 15.58 -2.27 -7.13
CA ASP A 33 16.76 -3.12 -7.27
C ASP A 33 17.59 -3.26 -5.98
N GLY A 34 16.92 -3.31 -4.82
CA GLY A 34 17.56 -3.44 -3.51
C GLY A 34 17.98 -2.13 -2.84
N LEU A 35 17.91 -0.99 -3.54
CA LEU A 35 18.28 0.33 -3.03
C LEU A 35 17.07 1.22 -2.77
N VAL A 36 17.04 1.85 -1.59
CA VAL A 36 16.00 2.84 -1.26
C VAL A 36 16.28 4.10 -2.06
N GLU A 37 15.35 4.48 -2.94
CA GLU A 37 15.48 5.67 -3.79
C GLU A 37 14.91 6.92 -3.11
N GLY A 38 14.03 6.76 -2.12
CA GLY A 38 13.47 7.87 -1.36
C GLY A 38 12.35 7.45 -0.42
N HIS A 39 11.74 8.46 0.20
CA HIS A 39 10.59 8.31 1.09
C HIS A 39 9.39 9.07 0.55
N ALA A 40 8.19 8.51 0.71
CA ALA A 40 6.97 9.11 0.19
C ALA A 40 5.83 9.05 1.22
N LEU A 41 4.96 10.06 1.16
CA LEU A 41 3.74 10.18 1.95
C LEU A 41 2.58 9.40 1.30
N MET A 42 2.58 9.35 -0.03
CA MET A 42 1.66 8.56 -0.83
C MET A 42 2.35 7.96 -2.05
N ILE A 43 1.97 6.74 -2.43
CA ILE A 43 2.43 6.06 -3.64
C ILE A 43 1.24 5.40 -4.34
N ILE A 44 1.19 5.54 -5.66
CA ILE A 44 0.21 4.87 -6.52
C ILE A 44 0.94 3.85 -7.37
N LEU A 45 0.58 2.58 -7.19
CA LEU A 45 1.12 1.44 -7.93
C LEU A 45 0.04 0.90 -8.85
N ASP A 46 0.41 0.62 -10.11
CA ASP A 46 -0.45 -0.05 -11.07
C ASP A 46 0.16 -1.39 -11.51
N GLY A 47 -0.73 -2.26 -11.96
CA GLY A 47 -0.48 -3.62 -12.34
C GLY A 47 -1.28 -3.99 -13.57
N THR A 48 -0.82 -5.02 -14.25
CA THR A 48 -1.54 -5.63 -15.38
C THR A 48 -1.92 -7.05 -15.02
N THR A 49 -2.79 -7.69 -15.80
CA THR A 49 -3.11 -9.11 -15.63
C THR A 49 -1.86 -10.00 -15.62
N LYS A 50 -0.83 -9.66 -16.42
CA LYS A 50 0.45 -10.41 -16.47
C LYS A 50 1.41 -10.05 -15.33
N LYS A 51 1.38 -8.81 -14.86
CA LYS A 51 2.25 -8.28 -13.80
C LYS A 51 1.40 -7.48 -12.79
N PRO A 52 0.56 -8.14 -11.97
CA PRO A 52 -0.30 -7.46 -11.02
C PRO A 52 0.53 -6.82 -9.90
N VAL A 53 -0.06 -5.90 -9.16
CA VAL A 53 0.52 -5.45 -7.89
C VAL A 53 0.50 -6.63 -6.93
N LYS A 54 1.63 -6.94 -6.28
CA LYS A 54 1.80 -8.09 -5.38
C LYS A 54 2.01 -7.65 -3.94
N PHE A 55 1.33 -8.33 -3.03
CA PHE A 55 1.51 -8.19 -1.59
C PHE A 55 2.38 -9.34 -1.10
N ALA A 56 3.42 -9.03 -0.33
CA ALA A 56 4.35 -10.05 0.12
C ALA A 56 4.86 -9.76 1.53
N VAL A 57 4.88 -10.82 2.33
CA VAL A 57 5.41 -10.84 3.68
C VAL A 57 6.47 -11.92 3.76
N GLY A 58 7.63 -11.62 4.36
CA GLY A 58 8.67 -12.62 4.58
C GLY A 58 8.30 -13.56 5.74
N PRO A 59 8.09 -14.87 5.53
CA PRO A 59 7.59 -15.78 6.56
C PRO A 59 8.58 -15.93 7.73
N LYS A 60 9.88 -16.00 7.44
CA LYS A 60 10.94 -16.02 8.48
C LYS A 60 10.93 -14.75 9.33
N GLY A 61 10.70 -13.60 8.70
CA GLY A 61 10.58 -12.33 9.39
C GLY A 61 9.39 -12.34 10.34
N GLN A 62 8.26 -12.86 9.87
CA GLN A 62 7.00 -12.92 10.61
C GLN A 62 7.07 -13.84 11.82
N GLN A 63 7.62 -15.05 11.64
CA GLN A 63 7.83 -15.97 12.75
C GLN A 63 8.67 -15.31 13.85
N ARG A 64 9.76 -14.64 13.46
CA ARG A 64 10.63 -13.91 14.37
C ARG A 64 9.92 -12.76 15.10
N VAL A 65 8.99 -12.05 14.45
CA VAL A 65 8.15 -11.03 15.11
C VAL A 65 7.26 -11.64 16.17
N ARG A 66 6.63 -12.79 15.88
CA ARG A 66 5.72 -13.48 16.80
C ARG A 66 6.47 -14.06 18.00
N ASP A 67 7.63 -14.67 17.75
CA ASP A 67 8.45 -15.29 18.78
C ASP A 67 9.06 -14.24 19.72
N GLU A 68 9.68 -13.20 19.15
CA GLU A 68 10.47 -12.25 19.93
C GLU A 68 9.68 -11.02 20.40
N LYS A 69 8.51 -10.74 19.80
CA LYS A 69 7.69 -9.53 20.03
C LYS A 69 8.45 -8.20 19.95
N ARG A 70 9.60 -8.17 19.26
CA ARG A 70 10.51 -7.02 19.22
C ARG A 70 10.92 -6.57 17.82
N LYS A 71 10.76 -7.43 16.81
CA LYS A 71 11.27 -7.19 15.46
C LYS A 71 10.17 -6.83 14.49
N ASN A 72 10.56 -6.22 13.37
CA ASN A 72 9.66 -5.82 12.30
C ASN A 72 9.69 -6.84 11.16
N VAL A 73 8.52 -7.12 10.60
CA VAL A 73 8.41 -7.82 9.32
C VAL A 73 8.69 -6.84 8.20
N HIS A 74 9.40 -7.30 7.17
CA HIS A 74 9.45 -6.59 5.91
C HIS A 74 8.22 -6.98 5.08
N ALA A 75 7.14 -6.23 5.26
CA ALA A 75 5.90 -6.36 4.48
C ALA A 75 5.96 -5.39 3.30
N VAL A 76 5.94 -5.92 2.09
CA VAL A 76 6.23 -5.19 0.86
C VAL A 76 5.06 -5.27 -0.11
N ILE A 77 4.73 -4.14 -0.71
CA ILE A 77 3.83 -4.05 -1.87
C ILE A 77 4.68 -3.77 -3.10
N ARG A 78 4.53 -4.58 -4.15
CA ARG A 78 5.33 -4.51 -5.38
C ARG A 78 4.45 -4.20 -6.57
N GLY A 79 4.76 -3.16 -7.32
CA GLY A 79 4.01 -2.78 -8.52
C GLY A 79 4.80 -1.83 -9.40
N HIS A 80 4.16 -1.29 -10.44
CA HIS A 80 4.75 -0.24 -11.26
C HIS A 80 4.32 1.11 -10.72
N ILE A 81 5.26 1.96 -10.35
CA ILE A 81 4.95 3.29 -9.84
C ILE A 81 4.35 4.15 -10.95
N VAL A 82 3.21 4.78 -10.65
CA VAL A 82 2.52 5.71 -11.55
C VAL A 82 2.60 7.14 -11.01
N ASN A 83 2.51 7.28 -9.69
CA ASN A 83 2.58 8.58 -9.03
C ASN A 83 3.08 8.41 -7.59
N ALA A 84 3.70 9.44 -7.04
CA ALA A 84 4.08 9.51 -5.63
C ALA A 84 4.13 10.96 -5.16
N VAL A 85 3.73 11.17 -3.90
CA VAL A 85 3.98 12.41 -3.17
C VAL A 85 5.20 12.16 -2.30
N TRP A 86 6.36 12.64 -2.76
CA TRP A 86 7.64 12.46 -2.09
C TRP A 86 7.73 13.27 -0.80
N TYR A 87 8.53 12.78 0.12
CA TYR A 87 8.80 13.38 1.42
C TYR A 87 10.28 13.73 1.55
N ASN A 88 10.56 14.94 2.02
CA ASN A 88 11.89 15.34 2.46
C ASN A 88 11.88 15.69 3.95
N ALA A 89 12.98 15.39 4.64
CA ALA A 89 13.06 15.52 6.10
C ALA A 89 13.05 16.97 6.61
N ASP A 90 13.36 17.91 5.73
CA ASP A 90 13.41 19.34 5.93
C ASP A 90 12.10 20.05 5.57
N MET A 91 11.07 19.32 5.12
CA MET A 91 9.77 19.93 4.81
C MET A 91 9.17 20.63 6.03
N ASP A 92 8.80 21.89 5.86
CA ASP A 92 8.12 22.65 6.89
C ASP A 92 6.61 22.32 6.96
N ALA A 93 5.92 22.92 7.94
CA ALA A 93 4.48 22.68 8.13
C ALA A 93 3.63 23.10 6.93
N SER A 94 4.02 24.17 6.21
CA SER A 94 3.31 24.64 5.03
C SER A 94 3.50 23.68 3.85
N GLU A 95 4.72 23.21 3.63
CA GLU A 95 5.05 22.21 2.61
C GLU A 95 4.34 20.89 2.87
N LEU A 96 4.27 20.46 4.14
CA LEU A 96 3.48 19.30 4.55
C LEU A 96 1.97 19.51 4.34
N GLY A 97 1.47 20.72 4.54
CA GLY A 97 0.10 21.10 4.19
C GLY A 97 -0.19 20.91 2.69
N HIS A 98 0.68 21.46 1.84
CA HIS A 98 0.57 21.27 0.38
C HIS A 98 0.71 19.81 -0.04
N ALA A 99 1.61 19.05 0.61
CA ALA A 99 1.78 17.63 0.33
C ALA A 99 0.53 16.82 0.70
N LYS A 100 -0.18 17.19 1.77
CA LYS A 100 -1.49 16.60 2.13
C LYS A 100 -2.52 16.87 1.04
N ASP A 101 -2.61 18.09 0.54
CA ASP A 101 -3.58 18.43 -0.48
C ASP A 101 -3.27 17.74 -1.82
N ALA A 102 -1.98 17.59 -2.15
CA ALA A 102 -1.53 16.79 -3.27
C ALA A 102 -1.91 15.30 -3.12
N CYS A 103 -1.77 14.73 -1.92
CA CYS A 103 -2.19 13.36 -1.65
C CYS A 103 -3.70 13.18 -1.91
N GLU A 104 -4.55 14.07 -1.41
CA GLU A 104 -6.00 13.98 -1.62
C GLU A 104 -6.37 14.18 -3.10
N TYR A 105 -5.74 15.14 -3.78
CA TYR A 105 -5.93 15.36 -5.21
C TYR A 105 -5.61 14.10 -6.02
N PHE A 106 -4.40 13.54 -5.86
CA PHE A 106 -3.99 12.36 -6.64
C PHE A 106 -4.79 11.12 -6.27
N LYS A 107 -5.16 10.95 -5.01
CA LYS A 107 -6.07 9.88 -4.61
C LYS A 107 -7.40 9.98 -5.36
N ALA A 108 -8.03 11.16 -5.39
CA ALA A 108 -9.28 11.36 -6.11
C ALA A 108 -9.14 11.07 -7.62
N GLN A 109 -8.05 11.51 -8.24
CA GLN A 109 -7.78 11.26 -9.66
C GLN A 109 -7.55 9.78 -10.01
N HIS A 110 -6.89 9.03 -9.12
CA HIS A 110 -6.48 7.64 -9.40
C HIS A 110 -7.39 6.57 -8.79
N MET A 111 -8.35 6.95 -7.94
CA MET A 111 -9.36 6.06 -7.38
C MET A 111 -10.56 5.93 -8.34
N ASP A 112 -10.26 5.59 -9.60
CA ASP A 112 -11.25 5.41 -10.67
C ASP A 112 -12.15 4.22 -10.42
N ALA A 113 -13.44 4.37 -10.77
CA ALA A 113 -14.34 3.24 -10.87
C ALA A 113 -14.03 2.44 -12.14
N ARG A 114 -14.03 1.12 -12.04
CA ARG A 114 -13.80 0.21 -13.16
C ARG A 114 -14.77 -0.95 -13.06
N GLU A 115 -15.47 -1.24 -14.15
CA GLU A 115 -16.38 -2.38 -14.24
C GLU A 115 -15.65 -3.69 -13.88
N GLY A 116 -16.30 -4.51 -13.04
CA GLY A 116 -15.74 -5.76 -12.53
C GLY A 116 -14.69 -5.59 -11.43
N TYR A 117 -14.48 -4.37 -10.90
CA TYR A 117 -13.54 -4.12 -9.81
C TYR A 117 -14.16 -3.29 -8.69
N LYS A 118 -13.72 -3.55 -7.45
CA LYS A 118 -14.04 -2.73 -6.28
C LYS A 118 -12.78 -2.27 -5.55
N TRP A 119 -12.86 -1.09 -4.93
CA TRP A 119 -11.82 -0.60 -4.03
C TRP A 119 -12.04 -1.11 -2.62
N MET A 120 -11.01 -1.71 -2.04
CA MET A 120 -11.04 -2.31 -0.70
C MET A 120 -9.91 -1.76 0.15
N GLU A 121 -10.18 -1.50 1.43
CA GLU A 121 -9.14 -1.14 2.38
C GLU A 121 -8.24 -2.36 2.62
N VAL A 122 -6.93 -2.15 2.61
CA VAL A 122 -5.93 -3.18 2.90
C VAL A 122 -5.31 -2.93 4.26
N LYS A 123 -5.27 -3.97 5.09
CA LYS A 123 -4.64 -3.98 6.40
C LYS A 123 -3.53 -5.02 6.45
N TYR A 124 -2.58 -4.81 7.35
CA TYR A 124 -1.62 -5.83 7.73
C TYR A 124 -1.24 -5.66 9.20
N ASP A 125 -1.36 -6.74 9.95
CA ASP A 125 -0.90 -6.86 11.33
C ASP A 125 -0.09 -8.17 11.42
N PRO A 126 1.23 -8.11 11.66
CA PRO A 126 2.08 -9.31 11.71
C PRO A 126 1.74 -10.26 12.87
N TYR A 127 1.06 -9.77 13.91
CA TYR A 127 0.64 -10.56 15.06
C TYR A 127 -0.67 -11.33 14.81
N LYS A 128 -1.51 -10.84 13.88
CA LYS A 128 -2.83 -11.43 13.59
C LYS A 128 -2.86 -12.20 12.27
N TYR A 129 -2.18 -11.72 11.24
CA TYR A 129 -2.31 -12.24 9.88
C TYR A 129 -0.97 -12.72 9.32
N ASP A 130 -1.01 -13.77 8.51
CA ASP A 130 0.16 -14.30 7.79
C ASP A 130 0.53 -13.42 6.58
N THR A 131 -0.44 -12.76 5.98
CA THR A 131 -0.27 -11.85 4.84
C THR A 131 -1.17 -10.62 4.97
N PHE A 132 -1.11 -9.72 4.00
CA PHE A 132 -2.05 -8.60 3.90
C PHE A 132 -3.49 -9.11 3.75
N VAL A 133 -4.44 -8.38 4.32
CA VAL A 133 -5.86 -8.69 4.21
C VAL A 133 -6.65 -7.51 3.66
N SER A 134 -7.64 -7.77 2.81
CA SER A 134 -8.67 -6.79 2.46
C SER A 134 -9.74 -6.78 3.55
N ARG A 135 -10.25 -5.59 3.87
CA ARG A 135 -11.36 -5.36 4.79
C ARG A 135 -12.62 -5.09 3.98
N ASP A 136 -13.58 -6.00 4.06
CA ASP A 136 -14.92 -5.85 3.50
C ASP A 136 -15.87 -5.33 4.59
N THR A 137 -16.52 -4.21 4.31
CA THR A 137 -17.48 -3.57 5.23
C THR A 137 -18.90 -3.63 4.66
N ASP A 138 -19.15 -4.46 3.65
CA ASP A 138 -20.46 -4.62 3.04
C ASP A 138 -21.44 -5.25 4.04
N PRO A 139 -22.48 -4.52 4.50
CA PRO A 139 -23.43 -5.02 5.48
C PRO A 139 -24.30 -6.17 4.95
N PHE A 140 -24.41 -6.34 3.63
CA PHE A 140 -25.11 -7.48 3.04
C PHE A 140 -24.31 -8.77 3.13
N ARG A 141 -22.98 -8.65 3.24
CA ARG A 141 -22.07 -9.80 3.38
C ARG A 141 -21.99 -10.28 4.83
N SER A 142 -21.92 -9.36 5.80
CA SER A 142 -21.80 -9.67 7.23
C SER A 142 -22.11 -8.44 8.08
N ILE A 143 -22.58 -8.67 9.32
CA ILE A 143 -22.75 -7.62 10.34
C ILE A 143 -21.40 -7.07 10.81
N GLU A 144 -20.36 -7.92 10.81
CA GLU A 144 -18.98 -7.56 11.15
C GLU A 144 -18.11 -7.46 9.91
N ASP A 145 -17.04 -6.66 10.00
CA ASP A 145 -16.03 -6.55 8.94
C ASP A 145 -15.41 -7.93 8.60
N VAL A 146 -15.41 -8.26 7.32
CA VAL A 146 -14.78 -9.50 6.83
C VAL A 146 -13.35 -9.21 6.38
N TYR A 147 -12.39 -10.00 6.87
CA TYR A 147 -10.98 -9.87 6.53
C TYR A 147 -10.51 -11.07 5.71
N GLU A 148 -10.10 -10.84 4.47
CA GLU A 148 -9.68 -11.90 3.55
C GLU A 148 -8.25 -11.70 3.05
N PRO A 149 -7.43 -12.76 2.93
CA PRO A 149 -6.09 -12.65 2.38
C PRO A 149 -6.07 -12.01 0.98
N ILE A 150 -5.22 -11.00 0.79
CA ILE A 150 -4.98 -10.38 -0.51
C ILE A 150 -3.53 -10.62 -0.93
N LEU A 151 -3.35 -11.27 -2.08
CA LEU A 151 -2.03 -11.54 -2.66
C LEU A 151 -1.72 -10.64 -3.85
N THR A 152 -2.76 -10.21 -4.57
CA THR A 152 -2.63 -9.39 -5.77
C THR A 152 -3.74 -8.35 -5.89
N ALA A 153 -3.44 -7.23 -6.55
CA ALA A 153 -4.41 -6.23 -6.97
C ALA A 153 -4.07 -5.67 -8.35
N ARG A 154 -5.04 -5.04 -9.00
CA ARG A 154 -4.79 -4.31 -10.24
C ARG A 154 -4.08 -2.99 -9.95
N LYS A 155 -4.60 -2.20 -9.01
CA LYS A 155 -4.04 -0.91 -8.60
C LYS A 155 -4.03 -0.81 -7.08
N VAL A 156 -3.03 -0.13 -6.52
CA VAL A 156 -2.93 0.13 -5.08
C VAL A 156 -2.56 1.59 -4.84
N ILE A 157 -3.28 2.24 -3.92
CA ILE A 157 -2.95 3.58 -3.42
C ILE A 157 -2.52 3.43 -1.97
N ILE A 158 -1.25 3.72 -1.69
CA ILE A 158 -0.62 3.62 -0.38
C ILE A 158 -0.54 5.03 0.19
N GLY A 159 -1.14 5.28 1.36
CA GLY A 159 -1.08 6.57 2.07
C GLY A 159 -1.57 6.41 3.51
N LYS A 160 -2.30 7.40 4.06
CA LYS A 160 -2.93 7.28 5.39
C LYS A 160 -3.81 6.03 5.51
N THR A 161 -4.46 5.65 4.42
CA THR A 161 -5.11 4.35 4.24
C THR A 161 -4.53 3.69 3.02
N CYS A 162 -4.35 2.36 3.06
CA CYS A 162 -3.95 1.58 1.89
C CYS A 162 -5.22 1.07 1.20
N TRP A 163 -5.39 1.37 -0.07
CA TRP A 163 -6.53 0.93 -0.88
C TRP A 163 -6.04 0.04 -2.02
N ALA A 164 -6.76 -1.04 -2.30
CA ALA A 164 -6.50 -1.92 -3.43
C ALA A 164 -7.75 -2.08 -4.31
N GLN A 165 -7.57 -1.96 -5.62
CA GLN A 165 -8.58 -2.25 -6.61
C GLN A 165 -8.49 -3.73 -6.98
N ILE A 166 -9.47 -4.52 -6.52
CA ILE A 166 -9.52 -5.98 -6.68
C ILE A 166 -10.70 -6.37 -7.58
N PRO A 167 -10.60 -7.47 -8.34
CA PRO A 167 -11.73 -7.95 -9.12
C PRO A 167 -12.88 -8.34 -8.18
N VAL A 168 -14.10 -7.97 -8.56
CA VAL A 168 -15.31 -8.52 -7.96
C VAL A 168 -15.46 -9.92 -8.55
N ALA A 169 -15.51 -10.96 -7.70
CA ALA A 169 -15.88 -12.27 -8.19
C ALA A 169 -17.30 -12.17 -8.73
N HIS A 170 -17.48 -12.35 -10.04
CA HIS A 170 -18.80 -12.67 -10.56
C HIS A 170 -19.14 -14.05 -10.01
N GLU A 171 -20.10 -14.13 -9.09
CA GLU A 171 -20.80 -15.39 -8.86
C GLU A 171 -21.37 -15.78 -10.22
N VAL A 172 -20.77 -16.81 -10.80
CA VAL A 172 -21.29 -17.44 -12.01
C VAL A 172 -22.57 -18.12 -11.56
N ASN A 173 -23.71 -17.48 -11.82
CA ASN A 173 -25.04 -18.09 -11.70
C ASN A 173 -25.16 -19.31 -12.61
#